data_AF-A0A3S0ZUW5-F1
#
_entry.id   AF-A0A3S0ZUW5-F1
#
_cell.length_a   1.000
_cell.length_b   1.000
_cell.length_c   1.000
_cell.angle_alpha   90.00
_cell.angle_beta   90.00
_cell.angle_gamma   90.00
#
_symmetry.space_group_name_H-M   'P 1'
#
loop_
_entity.id
_entity.type
_entity.pdbx_description
1 polymer ?
#
loop_
_entity_poly.entity_id
_entity_poly.type
_entity_poly.pdbx_seq_one_letter_code
_entity_poly.pdbx_strand_id
1 'polypeptide(L)'
;MLERNNPSLVRACCSLEGLSVGDAFGERFFLHPDVAENLIAARAIPEAPWYYTDDTQMALSIVSILQTFGRIDQDSLASSFAQRYEIGRGYGPAMHRLLRKIQDGELWHQLAPNLFNGQGSFGNGVI
;
A
#
# COMPACT_ATOMS: atom_id res chain seq x y z
N MET A 1 -14.27 -14.89 -20.14
CA MET A 1 -13.24 -14.67 -21.18
C MET A 1 -12.62 -13.32 -20.85
N LEU A 2 -11.53 -13.31 -20.06
CA LEU A 2 -10.94 -12.09 -19.51
C LEU A 2 -10.43 -11.19 -20.64
N GLU A 3 -10.80 -9.92 -20.60
CA GLU A 3 -10.36 -8.84 -21.48
C GLU A 3 -8.83 -8.75 -21.49
N ARG A 4 -8.16 -9.52 -22.35
CA ARG A 4 -6.68 -9.52 -22.44
C ARG A 4 -6.10 -8.22 -23.01
N ASN A 5 -6.91 -7.22 -23.33
CA ASN A 5 -6.47 -5.98 -23.95
C ASN A 5 -7.10 -4.72 -23.33
N ASN A 6 -7.29 -4.66 -22.01
CA ASN A 6 -7.56 -3.37 -21.36
C ASN A 6 -6.22 -2.62 -21.21
N PRO A 7 -5.92 -1.60 -22.04
CA PRO A 7 -4.60 -0.95 -22.04
C PRO A 7 -4.32 -0.21 -20.73
N SER A 8 -5.38 0.24 -20.05
CA SER A 8 -5.27 0.91 -18.76
C SER A 8 -4.91 -0.08 -17.66
N LEU A 9 -5.46 -1.29 -17.68
CA LEU A 9 -5.09 -2.32 -16.73
C LEU A 9 -3.65 -2.80 -16.93
N VAL A 10 -3.20 -2.95 -18.18
CA VAL A 10 -1.79 -3.27 -18.49
C VAL A 10 -0.86 -2.20 -17.92
N ARG A 11 -1.17 -0.91 -18.13
CA ARG A 11 -0.39 0.19 -17.55
C ARG A 11 -0.43 0.18 -16.02
N ALA A 12 -1.57 -0.11 -15.41
CA ALA A 12 -1.69 -0.23 -13.96
C ALA A 12 -0.80 -1.35 -13.40
N CYS A 13 -0.77 -2.52 -14.06
CA CYS A 13 0.12 -3.62 -13.68
C CYS A 13 1.60 -3.23 -13.84
N CYS A 14 2.01 -2.62 -14.96
CA CYS A 14 3.39 -2.16 -15.11
C CYS A 14 3.78 -1.10 -14.06
N SER A 15 2.87 -0.18 -13.73
CA SER A 15 3.09 0.80 -12.66
C SER A 15 3.22 0.12 -11.29
N LEU A 16 2.43 -0.92 -11.03
CA LEU A 16 2.49 -1.70 -9.79
C LEU A 16 3.80 -2.49 -9.69
N GLU A 17 4.29 -3.07 -10.79
CA GLU A 17 5.60 -3.73 -10.83
C GLU A 17 6.71 -2.74 -10.46
N GLY A 18 6.73 -1.56 -11.09
CA GLY A 18 7.70 -0.50 -10.77
C GLY A 18 7.60 -0.02 -9.32
N LEU A 19 6.38 0.19 -8.82
CA LEU A 19 6.13 0.54 -7.42
C LEU A 19 6.70 -0.52 -6.48
N SER A 20 6.43 -1.80 -6.73
CA SER A 20 6.87 -2.90 -5.85
C SER A 20 8.39 -2.99 -5.72
N VAL A 21 9.12 -2.69 -6.81
CA VAL A 21 10.57 -2.64 -6.80
C VAL A 21 11.07 -1.42 -6.05
N GLY A 22 10.49 -0.24 -6.32
CA GLY A 22 10.88 1.01 -5.67
C GLY A 22 10.61 1.01 -4.17
N ASP A 23 9.46 0.48 -3.75
CA ASP A 23 9.05 0.29 -2.36
C ASP A 23 10.01 -0.66 -1.64
N ALA A 24 10.15 -1.91 -2.14
CA ALA A 24 10.99 -2.92 -1.49
C ALA A 24 12.48 -2.51 -1.42
N PHE A 25 12.97 -1.76 -2.40
CA PHE A 25 14.32 -1.19 -2.38
C PHE A 25 14.43 0.01 -1.43
N GLY A 26 13.49 0.95 -1.51
CA GLY A 26 13.48 2.18 -0.71
C GLY A 26 13.40 1.90 0.78
N GLU A 27 12.61 0.91 1.18
CA GLU A 27 12.49 0.47 2.57
C GLU A 27 13.85 0.09 3.19
N ARG A 28 14.82 -0.37 2.39
CA ARG A 28 16.16 -0.73 2.87
C ARG A 28 16.99 0.48 3.33
N PHE A 29 16.52 1.70 3.10
CA PHE A 29 17.20 2.94 3.49
C PHE A 29 16.55 3.62 4.71
N PHE A 30 15.51 3.05 5.31
CA PHE A 30 14.99 3.47 6.62
C PHE A 30 15.87 2.93 7.77
N LEU A 31 17.14 3.30 7.72
CA LEU A 31 18.19 2.96 8.68
C LEU A 31 18.67 4.22 9.42
N HIS A 32 19.67 4.08 10.29
CA HIS A 32 20.38 5.24 10.81
C HIS A 32 20.94 6.07 9.64
N PRO A 33 20.80 7.42 9.63
CA PRO A 33 21.18 8.27 8.50
C PRO A 33 22.59 8.00 7.97
N ASP A 34 23.58 7.92 8.86
CA ASP A 34 24.97 7.64 8.48
C ASP A 34 25.13 6.33 7.69
N VAL A 35 24.35 5.29 8.01
CA VAL A 35 24.41 4.00 7.31
C VAL A 35 23.81 4.14 5.91
N ALA A 36 22.65 4.78 5.81
CA ALA A 36 21.99 5.02 4.54
C ALA A 36 22.86 5.88 3.61
N GLU A 37 23.43 6.97 4.12
CA GLU A 37 24.32 7.87 3.37
C GLU A 37 25.57 7.14 2.86
N ASN A 38 26.19 6.30 3.69
CA ASN A 38 27.35 5.50 3.28
C ASN A 38 26.99 4.51 2.16
N LEU A 39 25.85 3.82 2.24
CA LEU A 39 25.38 2.92 1.18
C LEU A 39 25.11 3.68 -0.12
N ILE A 40 24.47 4.85 -0.04
CA ILE A 40 24.19 5.71 -1.19
C ILE A 40 25.49 6.20 -1.83
N ALA A 41 26.44 6.71 -1.03
CA ALA A 41 27.73 7.22 -1.50
C ALA A 41 28.55 6.11 -2.18
N ALA A 42 28.52 4.90 -1.62
CA ALA A 42 29.17 3.72 -2.19
C ALA A 42 28.43 3.12 -3.39
N ARG A 43 27.21 3.58 -3.72
CA ARG A 43 26.29 2.93 -4.67
C ARG A 43 26.12 1.44 -4.35
N ALA A 44 26.14 1.09 -3.07
CA ALA A 44 26.02 -0.27 -2.60
C ALA A 44 24.55 -0.71 -2.66
N ILE A 45 24.33 -1.93 -3.15
CA ILE A 45 23.01 -2.54 -3.22
C ILE A 45 22.76 -3.23 -1.86
N PRO A 46 21.68 -2.89 -1.13
CA PRO A 46 21.36 -3.57 0.13
C PRO A 46 21.16 -5.07 -0.08
N GLU A 47 21.62 -5.89 0.87
CA GLU A 47 21.44 -7.33 0.77
C GLU A 47 19.95 -7.72 0.79
N ALA A 48 19.64 -8.75 0.00
CA ALA A 48 18.35 -9.43 -0.02
C ALA A 48 18.11 -10.21 1.29
N PRO A 49 16.86 -10.54 1.65
CA PRO A 49 15.61 -10.30 0.91
C PRO A 49 15.12 -8.85 0.98
N TRP A 50 14.47 -8.39 -0.10
CA TRP A 50 13.75 -7.12 -0.14
C TRP A 50 12.25 -7.39 -0.06
N TYR A 51 11.66 -7.07 1.09
CA TYR A 51 10.23 -7.14 1.28
C TYR A 51 9.62 -5.78 0.95
N TYR A 52 8.51 -5.78 0.22
CA TYR A 52 7.70 -4.58 0.01
C TYR A 52 6.91 -4.23 1.29
N THR A 53 6.43 -2.99 1.38
CA THR A 53 5.73 -2.43 2.54
C THR A 53 4.21 -2.31 2.31
N ASP A 54 3.53 -1.56 3.16
CA ASP A 54 2.11 -1.26 3.04
C ASP A 54 1.77 -0.54 1.73
N ASP A 55 2.71 0.23 1.16
CA ASP A 55 2.53 0.91 -0.13
C ASP A 55 2.16 -0.09 -1.24
N THR A 56 2.99 -1.13 -1.43
CA THR A 56 2.69 -2.18 -2.41
C THR A 56 1.46 -3.01 -2.02
N GLN A 57 1.28 -3.31 -0.72
CA GLN A 57 0.14 -4.10 -0.26
C GLN A 57 -1.20 -3.39 -0.54
N MET A 58 -1.25 -2.06 -0.38
CA MET A 58 -2.41 -1.25 -0.71
C MET A 58 -2.60 -1.10 -2.22
N ALA A 59 -1.53 -0.86 -2.98
CA ALA A 59 -1.61 -0.79 -4.43
C ALA A 59 -2.12 -2.09 -5.08
N LEU A 60 -1.74 -3.26 -4.52
CA LEU A 60 -2.28 -4.56 -4.91
C LEU A 60 -3.81 -4.63 -4.76
N SER A 61 -4.36 -4.06 -3.69
CA SER A 61 -5.81 -3.98 -3.49
C SER A 61 -6.47 -3.11 -4.57
N ILE A 62 -5.90 -1.95 -4.87
CA ILE A 62 -6.41 -1.03 -5.90
C ILE A 62 -6.45 -1.71 -7.27
N VAL A 63 -5.34 -2.32 -7.70
CA VAL A 63 -5.28 -2.99 -9.01
C VAL A 63 -6.21 -4.20 -9.06
N SER A 64 -6.35 -4.96 -7.97
CA SER A 64 -7.30 -6.08 -7.87
C SER A 64 -8.75 -5.62 -8.05
N ILE A 65 -9.13 -4.49 -7.43
CA ILE A 65 -10.47 -3.90 -7.58
C ILE A 65 -10.70 -3.38 -9.00
N LEU A 66 -9.73 -2.67 -9.58
CA LEU A 66 -9.82 -2.19 -10.96
C LEU A 66 -9.96 -3.34 -11.96
N GLN A 67 -9.22 -4.44 -11.76
CA GLN A 67 -9.32 -5.64 -12.58
C GLN A 67 -10.69 -6.31 -12.47
N THR A 68 -11.27 -6.34 -11.27
CA THR A 68 -12.53 -7.05 -11.00
C THR A 68 -13.75 -6.24 -11.44
N PHE A 69 -13.76 -4.93 -11.17
CA PHE A 69 -14.95 -4.08 -11.33
C PHE A 69 -14.84 -3.06 -12.48
N GLY A 70 -13.65 -2.88 -13.06
CA GLY A 70 -13.39 -1.85 -14.07
C GLY A 70 -13.41 -0.42 -13.55
N ARG A 71 -13.60 -0.22 -12.23
CA ARG A 71 -13.65 1.06 -11.52
C ARG A 71 -13.30 0.85 -10.04
N ILE A 72 -13.09 1.93 -9.31
CA ILE A 72 -13.00 1.87 -7.84
C ILE A 72 -14.41 1.74 -7.26
N ASP A 73 -14.67 0.59 -6.66
CA ASP A 73 -15.80 0.36 -5.75
C ASP A 73 -15.27 0.52 -4.32
N GLN A 74 -15.71 1.55 -3.60
CA GLN A 74 -15.10 1.95 -2.33
C GLN A 74 -15.32 0.91 -1.23
N ASP A 75 -16.52 0.31 -1.16
CA ASP A 75 -16.83 -0.74 -0.18
C ASP A 75 -15.96 -1.97 -0.41
N SER A 76 -15.88 -2.43 -1.67
CA SER A 76 -15.03 -3.56 -2.04
C SER A 76 -13.55 -3.26 -1.81
N LEU A 77 -13.11 -2.03 -2.07
CA LEU A 77 -11.73 -1.60 -1.84
C LEU A 77 -11.38 -1.57 -0.35
N ALA A 78 -12.23 -0.99 0.50
CA ALA A 78 -12.04 -0.99 1.94
C ALA A 78 -11.98 -2.42 2.50
N SER A 79 -12.85 -3.31 2.02
CA SER A 79 -12.80 -4.73 2.37
C SER A 79 -11.50 -5.38 1.91
N SER A 80 -11.04 -5.11 0.68
CA SER A 80 -9.76 -5.63 0.16
C SER A 80 -8.56 -5.17 0.99
N PHE A 81 -8.51 -3.89 1.39
CA PHE A 81 -7.45 -3.39 2.26
C PHE A 81 -7.43 -4.11 3.60
N ALA A 82 -8.59 -4.29 4.22
CA ALA A 82 -8.73 -5.00 5.48
C ALA A 82 -8.34 -6.48 5.34
N GLN A 83 -8.75 -7.16 4.27
CA GLN A 83 -8.41 -8.57 4.04
C GLN A 83 -6.92 -8.80 3.79
N ARG A 84 -6.25 -7.87 3.10
CA ARG A 84 -4.81 -7.94 2.79
C ARG A 84 -3.93 -7.33 3.89
N TYR A 85 -4.51 -6.82 4.96
CA TYR A 85 -3.74 -6.19 6.03
C TYR A 85 -2.80 -7.19 6.72
N GLU A 86 -1.51 -6.86 6.73
CA GLU A 86 -0.45 -7.60 7.42
C GLU A 86 0.29 -6.64 8.37
N ILE A 87 0.35 -6.99 9.67
CA ILE A 87 0.92 -6.12 10.71
C ILE A 87 2.38 -5.71 10.41
N GLY A 88 3.18 -6.62 9.86
CA GLY A 88 4.61 -6.43 9.62
C GLY A 88 4.98 -5.62 8.38
N ARG A 89 4.01 -4.93 7.74
CA ARG A 89 4.24 -4.22 6.47
C ARG A 89 4.55 -2.73 6.60
N GLY A 90 4.61 -2.16 7.79
CA GLY A 90 4.99 -0.75 7.95
C GLY A 90 3.83 0.24 8.06
N TYR A 91 2.58 -0.24 8.10
CA TYR A 91 1.39 0.60 8.30
C TYR A 91 1.54 1.55 9.49
N GLY A 92 1.08 2.80 9.31
CA GLY A 92 1.01 3.75 10.41
C GLY A 92 0.03 3.33 11.54
N PRO A 93 0.19 3.82 12.79
CA PRO A 93 -0.66 3.44 13.92
C PRO A 93 -2.17 3.65 13.70
N ALA A 94 -2.54 4.67 12.93
CA ALA A 94 -3.92 4.95 12.59
C ALA A 94 -4.50 3.87 11.65
N MET A 95 -3.71 3.45 10.66
CA MET A 95 -4.08 2.41 9.69
C MET A 95 -4.21 1.04 10.34
N HIS A 96 -3.30 0.68 11.26
CA HIS A 96 -3.45 -0.54 12.05
C HIS A 96 -4.81 -0.64 12.77
N ARG A 97 -5.27 0.46 13.37
CA ARG A 97 -6.56 0.51 14.07
C ARG A 97 -7.72 0.45 13.09
N LEU A 98 -7.66 1.22 12.01
CA LEU A 98 -8.71 1.28 11.00
C LEU A 98 -8.94 -0.09 10.35
N LEU A 99 -7.89 -0.70 9.81
CA LEU A 99 -8.00 -1.94 9.05
C LEU A 99 -8.48 -3.10 9.93
N ARG A 100 -8.05 -3.16 11.21
CA ARG A 100 -8.55 -4.15 12.16
C ARG A 100 -10.05 -3.97 12.44
N LYS A 101 -10.52 -2.73 12.64
CA LYS A 101 -11.96 -2.46 12.85
C LYS A 101 -12.80 -2.86 11.63
N ILE A 102 -12.28 -2.63 10.41
CA ILE A 102 -12.95 -3.09 9.18
C ILE A 102 -12.94 -4.62 9.09
N GLN A 103 -11.86 -5.30 9.48
CA GLN A 103 -11.82 -6.77 9.58
C GLN A 103 -12.86 -7.30 10.59
N ASP A 104 -13.09 -6.58 11.69
CA ASP A 104 -14.11 -6.90 12.70
C ASP A 104 -15.55 -6.59 12.24
N GLY A 105 -15.73 -6.10 11.01
CA GLY A 105 -17.04 -5.85 10.40
C GLY A 105 -17.58 -4.43 10.61
N GLU A 106 -16.80 -3.51 11.17
CA GLU A 106 -17.19 -2.11 11.28
C GLU A 106 -17.18 -1.41 9.90
N LEU A 107 -18.09 -0.46 9.72
CA LEU A 107 -18.29 0.23 8.44
C LEU A 107 -17.21 1.30 8.21
N TRP A 108 -16.41 1.14 7.15
CA TRP A 108 -15.28 2.03 6.85
C TRP A 108 -15.68 3.50 6.71
N HIS A 109 -16.85 3.81 6.14
CA HIS A 109 -17.33 5.18 5.94
C HIS A 109 -17.68 5.90 7.26
N GLN A 110 -17.87 5.15 8.36
CA GLN A 110 -18.02 5.70 9.71
C GLN A 110 -16.67 5.88 10.40
N LEU A 111 -15.66 5.12 10.00
CA LEU A 111 -14.35 5.10 10.64
C LEU A 111 -13.37 6.09 10.00
N ALA A 112 -13.33 6.13 8.67
CA ALA A 112 -12.36 6.93 7.92
C ALA A 112 -12.48 8.44 8.21
N PRO A 113 -13.69 9.04 8.25
CA PRO A 113 -13.82 10.46 8.62
C PRO A 113 -13.40 10.76 10.06
N ASN A 114 -13.44 9.77 10.94
CA ASN A 114 -13.08 9.93 12.36
C ASN A 114 -11.58 9.71 12.61
N LEU A 115 -10.80 9.33 11.60
CA LEU A 115 -9.35 9.33 11.69
C LEU A 115 -8.84 10.76 11.92
N PHE A 116 -7.82 10.89 12.77
CA PHE A 116 -7.16 12.17 13.08
C PHE A 116 -8.12 13.25 13.64
N ASN A 117 -9.07 12.86 14.50
CA ASN A 117 -10.07 13.76 15.09
C ASN A 117 -10.89 14.56 14.05
N GLY A 118 -11.14 13.97 12.87
CA GLY A 118 -11.88 14.64 11.81
C GLY A 118 -11.06 15.60 10.94
N GLN A 119 -9.75 15.72 11.18
CA GLN A 119 -8.87 16.56 10.37
C GLN A 119 -8.35 15.85 9.11
N GLY A 120 -8.53 14.53 9.02
CA GLY A 120 -7.95 13.71 7.97
C GLY A 120 -6.47 13.42 8.19
N SER A 121 -5.94 12.47 7.44
CA SER A 121 -4.51 12.14 7.49
C SER A 121 -3.71 13.12 6.63
N PHE A 122 -2.57 13.59 7.14
CA PHE A 122 -1.53 14.25 6.34
C PHE A 122 -0.40 13.29 5.94
N GLY A 123 -0.56 11.99 6.21
CA GLY A 123 0.37 10.95 5.75
C GLY A 123 0.28 10.75 4.24
N ASN A 124 1.23 10.01 3.68
CA ASN A 124 1.24 9.63 2.26
C ASN A 124 0.34 8.41 1.95
N GLY A 125 0.00 7.58 2.95
CA GLY A 125 -0.81 6.36 2.79
C GLY A 125 -2.33 6.55 2.96
N VAL A 126 -2.89 7.72 2.59
CA VAL A 126 -4.31 8.03 2.85
C VAL A 126 -5.25 7.25 1.92
N ILE A 127 -6.36 6.77 2.49
CA ILE A 127 -7.54 6.20 1.80
C ILE A 127 -8.63 7.26 1.75
#